data_AF-A0A0R3MVI0-F1
#
_entry.id   AF-A0A0R3MVI0-F1
#
_cell.length_a   1.000
_cell.length_b   1.000
_cell.length_c   1.000
_cell.angle_alpha   90.00
_cell.angle_beta   90.00
_cell.angle_gamma   90.00
#
_symmetry.space_group_name_H-M   'P 1'
#
loop_
_entity.id
_entity.type
_entity.pdbx_description
1 polymer ?
#
loop_
_entity_poly.entity_id
_entity_poly.type
_entity_poly.pdbx_seq_one_letter_code
_entity_poly.pdbx_strand_id
1 'polypeptide(L)'
;MMSHRLPFENRWTNGTHAWEWNCALDRLGAANVRAIFADHELHHPNRLSVTMNIPAGFVRDWLAFHDRRAARQQLLWRAIVIALALVAATAAVLDVLIV
;
A
#
# COMPACT_ATOMS: atom_id res chain seq x y z
N MET A 1 -11.72 3.47 25.46
CA MET A 1 -11.85 3.39 23.98
C MET A 1 -10.47 3.10 23.42
N MET A 2 -10.29 1.99 22.70
CA MET A 2 -9.02 1.69 22.03
C MET A 2 -8.81 2.70 20.91
N SER A 3 -7.84 3.59 21.09
CA SER A 3 -7.36 4.49 20.03
C SER A 3 -6.69 3.63 18.96
N HIS A 4 -7.46 3.23 17.95
CA HIS A 4 -6.93 2.52 16.80
C HIS A 4 -6.11 3.53 16.00
N ARG A 5 -4.81 3.53 16.25
CA ARG A 5 -3.86 4.40 15.56
C ARG A 5 -3.74 3.93 14.12
N LEU A 6 -3.96 4.84 13.18
CA LEU A 6 -3.74 4.55 11.77
C LEU A 6 -2.28 4.18 11.51
N PRO A 7 -2.02 3.32 10.50
CA PRO A 7 -0.67 2.85 10.19
C PRO A 7 0.20 3.93 9.51
N PHE A 8 -0.33 5.13 9.28
CA PHE A 8 0.37 6.23 8.64
C PHE A 8 0.05 7.56 9.34
N GLU A 9 1.01 8.47 9.28
CA GLU A 9 0.87 9.83 9.80
C GLU A 9 0.08 10.66 8.78
N ASN A 10 -1.08 11.13 9.20
CA ASN A 10 -1.97 11.97 8.41
C ASN A 10 -2.53 13.05 9.34
N ARG A 11 -2.75 14.25 8.82
CA ARG A 11 -3.42 15.35 9.52
C ARG A 11 -4.82 15.00 10.05
N TRP A 12 -5.41 13.86 9.65
CA TRP A 12 -6.74 13.37 10.07
C TRP A 12 -6.67 12.16 11.01
N THR A 13 -5.49 11.78 11.49
CA THR A 13 -5.28 10.64 12.41
C THR A 13 -5.99 10.75 13.75
N ASN A 14 -6.37 11.96 14.17
CA ASN A 14 -7.15 12.23 15.38
C ASN A 14 -8.67 12.31 15.13
N GLY A 15 -9.14 12.13 13.90
CA GLY A 15 -10.57 12.12 13.60
C GLY A 15 -11.22 10.83 14.06
N THR A 16 -12.37 10.90 14.74
CA THR A 16 -13.14 9.75 15.25
C THR A 16 -13.48 8.72 14.16
N HIS A 17 -13.57 9.16 12.90
CA HIS A 17 -13.95 8.34 11.75
C HIS A 17 -12.74 7.85 10.93
N ALA A 18 -11.52 8.26 11.28
CA ALA A 18 -10.33 7.99 10.48
C ALA A 18 -10.04 6.48 10.35
N TRP A 19 -10.31 5.73 11.42
CA TRP A 19 -10.21 4.27 11.42
C TRP A 19 -11.26 3.61 10.50
N GLU A 20 -12.50 4.06 10.55
CA GLU A 20 -13.59 3.54 9.71
C GLU A 20 -13.30 3.78 8.23
N TRP A 21 -12.77 4.97 7.89
CA TRP A 21 -12.33 5.29 6.55
C TRP A 21 -11.21 4.37 6.08
N ASN A 22 -10.22 4.10 6.93
CA ASN A 22 -9.16 3.14 6.59
C ASN A 22 -9.73 1.75 6.32
N CYS A 23 -10.61 1.22 7.18
CA CYS A 23 -11.24 -0.08 6.96
C CYS A 23 -12.15 -0.11 5.71
N ALA A 24 -12.79 1.01 5.34
CA ALA A 24 -13.55 1.11 4.11
C ALA A 24 -12.65 1.04 2.87
N LEU A 25 -11.54 1.79 2.86
CA LEU A 25 -10.57 1.78 1.77
C LEU A 25 -9.86 0.42 1.65
N ASP A 26 -9.48 -0.20 2.77
CA ASP A 26 -8.88 -1.53 2.78
C ASP A 26 -9.81 -2.59 2.19
N ARG A 27 -11.13 -2.49 2.44
CA ARG A 27 -12.13 -3.40 1.86
C ARG A 27 -12.29 -3.24 0.34
N LEU A 28 -12.09 -2.04 -0.20
CA LEU A 28 -12.12 -1.80 -1.65
C LEU A 28 -10.83 -2.21 -2.33
N GLY A 29 -9.71 -2.12 -1.62
CA GLY A 29 -8.39 -2.40 -2.14
C GLY A 29 -7.81 -1.24 -2.96
N ALA A 30 -6.49 -1.13 -2.93
CA ALA A 30 -5.76 0.02 -3.47
C ALA A 30 -5.98 0.29 -4.96
N ALA A 31 -6.15 -0.77 -5.77
CA ALA A 31 -6.39 -0.63 -7.21
C ALA A 31 -7.75 0.00 -7.51
N ASN A 32 -8.80 -0.43 -6.81
CA ASN A 32 -10.15 0.11 -7.01
C ASN A 32 -10.25 1.53 -6.46
N VAL A 33 -9.68 1.79 -5.28
CA VAL A 33 -9.62 3.13 -4.69
C VAL A 33 -8.90 4.11 -5.64
N ARG A 34 -7.81 3.69 -6.29
CA ARG A 34 -7.14 4.49 -7.32
C ARG A 34 -8.03 4.82 -8.50
N ALA A 35 -8.73 3.83 -9.05
CA ALA A 35 -9.59 4.02 -10.21
C ALA A 35 -10.70 5.03 -9.89
N ILE A 36 -11.38 4.85 -8.75
CA ILE A 36 -12.46 5.74 -8.29
C ILE A 36 -11.89 7.14 -7.97
N PHE A 37 -10.70 7.23 -7.36
CA PHE A 37 -10.06 8.52 -7.08
C PHE A 37 -9.66 9.28 -8.34
N ALA A 38 -9.08 8.59 -9.31
CA ALA A 38 -8.68 9.19 -10.59
C ALA A 38 -9.89 9.69 -11.39
N ASP A 39 -10.97 8.90 -11.43
CA ASP A 39 -12.23 9.30 -12.06
C ASP A 39 -12.82 10.56 -11.41
N HIS A 40 -12.77 10.62 -10.08
CA HIS A 40 -13.24 11.78 -9.32
C HIS A 40 -12.39 13.04 -9.53
N GLU A 41 -11.06 12.93 -9.59
CA GLU A 41 -10.21 14.09 -9.89
C GLU A 41 -10.43 14.62 -11.32
N LEU A 42 -10.78 13.74 -12.27
CA LEU A 42 -11.06 14.12 -13.66
C LEU A 42 -12.44 14.77 -13.84
N HIS A 43 -13.48 14.24 -13.19
CA HIS A 43 -14.87 14.64 -13.47
C HIS A 43 -15.48 15.54 -12.38
N HIS A 44 -15.03 15.44 -11.12
CA HIS A 44 -15.70 16.09 -9.97
C HIS A 44 -14.73 16.63 -8.89
N PRO A 45 -13.76 17.50 -9.22
CA PRO A 45 -12.73 17.96 -8.27
C PRO A 45 -13.25 18.69 -7.02
N ASN A 46 -14.49 19.24 -7.07
CA ASN A 46 -15.10 20.00 -5.97
C ASN A 46 -16.16 19.23 -5.16
N ARG A 47 -16.41 17.95 -5.43
CA ARG A 47 -17.36 17.15 -4.63
C ARG A 47 -16.65 16.34 -3.54
N LEU A 48 -17.33 16.15 -2.41
CA LEU A 48 -16.96 15.18 -1.38
C LEU A 48 -17.43 13.80 -1.82
N SER A 49 -16.73 13.11 -2.70
CA SER A 49 -16.99 11.67 -2.88
C SER A 49 -15.85 10.91 -3.51
N VAL A 50 -14.96 10.35 -2.68
CA VAL A 50 -14.28 9.11 -3.12
C VAL A 50 -14.42 8.11 -2.01
N THR A 51 -15.53 7.36 -2.11
CA THR A 51 -16.00 6.35 -1.18
C THR A 51 -16.57 6.91 0.12
N MET A 52 -17.88 6.84 0.34
CA MET A 52 -18.49 7.03 1.67
C MET A 52 -18.18 8.36 2.38
N ASN A 53 -18.18 9.51 1.68
CA ASN A 53 -17.86 10.82 2.26
C ASN A 53 -16.45 10.94 2.88
N ILE A 54 -15.49 10.13 2.43
CA ILE A 54 -14.09 10.27 2.85
C ILE A 54 -13.49 11.48 2.11
N PRO A 55 -12.88 12.44 2.82
CA PRO A 55 -12.36 13.61 2.13
C PRO A 55 -11.07 13.28 1.34
N ALA A 56 -10.92 13.90 0.17
CA ALA A 56 -9.94 13.50 -0.86
C ALA A 56 -8.49 13.47 -0.37
N GLY A 57 -8.14 14.35 0.57
CA GLY A 57 -6.82 14.38 1.20
C GLY A 57 -6.44 13.07 1.91
N PHE A 58 -7.38 12.42 2.59
CA PHE A 58 -7.13 11.13 3.27
C PHE A 58 -6.87 10.01 2.27
N VAL A 59 -7.66 9.96 1.19
CA VAL A 59 -7.49 8.95 0.14
C VAL A 59 -6.11 9.09 -0.49
N ARG A 60 -5.66 10.33 -0.75
CA ARG A 60 -4.33 10.60 -1.30
C ARG A 60 -3.21 10.13 -0.36
N ASP A 61 -3.30 10.46 0.93
CA ASP A 61 -2.29 10.05 1.92
C ASP A 61 -2.28 8.52 2.12
N TRP A 62 -3.47 7.89 2.12
CA TRP A 62 -3.62 6.44 2.19
C TRP A 62 -3.02 5.74 0.96
N LEU A 63 -3.27 6.25 -0.25
CA LEU A 63 -2.67 5.73 -1.48
C LEU A 63 -1.14 5.85 -1.46
N ALA A 64 -0.62 7.00 -1.03
CA ALA A 64 0.82 7.20 -0.91
C ALA A 64 1.48 6.22 0.07
N PHE A 65 0.79 5.88 1.18
CA PHE A 65 1.25 4.86 2.10
C PHE A 65 1.28 3.46 1.45
N HIS A 66 0.21 3.09 0.76
CA HIS A 66 0.13 1.79 0.06
C HIS A 66 1.20 1.65 -1.03
N ASP A 67 1.54 2.74 -1.72
CA ASP A 67 2.57 2.73 -2.75
C ASP A 67 3.96 2.51 -2.18
N ARG A 68 4.27 3.20 -1.08
CA ARG A 68 5.53 2.96 -0.36
C ARG A 68 5.60 1.52 0.16
N ARG A 69 4.47 0.95 0.59
CA ARG A 69 4.42 -0.43 1.08
C ARG A 69 4.63 -1.43 -0.07
N ALA A 70 3.97 -1.23 -1.21
CA ALA A 70 4.15 -2.05 -2.40
C ALA A 70 5.60 -2.00 -2.92
N ALA A 71 6.21 -0.81 -2.96
CA ALA A 71 7.61 -0.65 -3.35
C ALA A 71 8.57 -1.40 -2.41
N ARG A 72 8.36 -1.33 -1.09
CA ARG A 72 9.14 -2.12 -0.12
C ARG A 72 8.94 -3.62 -0.32
N GLN A 73 7.72 -4.07 -0.54
CA GLN A 73 7.45 -5.49 -0.80
C GLN A 73 8.15 -5.96 -2.08
N GLN A 74 8.15 -5.15 -3.15
CA GLN A 74 8.90 -5.47 -4.36
C GLN A 74 10.41 -5.54 -4.11
N LEU A 75 10.98 -4.63 -3.32
CA LEU A 75 12.40 -4.69 -2.94
C LEU A 75 12.72 -5.95 -2.13
N LEU A 76 11.88 -6.30 -1.15
CA LEU A 76 12.05 -7.52 -0.36
C LEU A 76 11.94 -8.77 -1.25
N TRP A 77 10.96 -8.83 -2.14
CA TRP A 77 10.83 -9.92 -3.10
C TRP A 77 12.06 -10.05 -3.98
N ARG A 78 12.57 -8.94 -4.52
CA ARG A 78 13.82 -8.93 -5.30
C ARG A 78 15.00 -9.45 -4.49
N ALA A 79 15.15 -9.00 -3.24
CA ALA A 79 16.23 -9.45 -2.36
C ALA A 79 16.16 -10.96 -2.07
N ILE A 80 14.97 -11.50 -1.83
CA ILE A 80 14.76 -12.94 -1.62
C ILE A 80 15.13 -13.73 -2.87
N VAL A 81 14.66 -13.31 -4.05
CA VAL A 81 14.99 -13.99 -5.31
C VAL A 81 16.50 -13.97 -5.57
N ILE A 82 17.17 -12.84 -5.32
CA ILE A 82 18.63 -12.74 -5.48
C ILE A 82 19.34 -13.68 -4.49
N ALA A 83 18.93 -13.72 -3.23
CA ALA A 83 19.53 -14.61 -2.23
C ALA A 83 19.35 -16.08 -2.61
N LEU A 84 18.16 -16.47 -3.04
CA LEU A 84 17.90 -17.84 -3.52
C LEU A 84 18.74 -18.19 -4.76
N ALA A 85 18.88 -17.26 -5.70
CA ALA A 85 19.71 -17.45 -6.88
C ALA A 85 21.19 -17.62 -6.53
N LEU A 86 21.70 -16.86 -5.55
CA LEU A 86 23.07 -17.02 -5.05
C LEU A 86 23.28 -18.39 -4.41
N VAL A 87 22.34 -18.85 -3.57
CA VAL A 87 22.41 -20.18 -2.94
C VAL A 87 22.43 -21.27 -4.02
N ALA A 88 21.55 -21.19 -5.01
CA ALA A 88 21.51 -22.13 -6.13
C ALA A 88 22.82 -22.13 -6.93
N ALA A 89 23.37 -20.95 -7.23
CA ALA A 89 24.65 -20.82 -7.93
C ALA A 89 25.81 -21.43 -7.12
N THR A 90 25.87 -21.18 -5.81
CA THR A 90 26.89 -21.80 -4.94
C THR A 90 26.77 -23.31 -4.88
N ALA A 91 25.54 -23.84 -4.83
CA ALA A 91 25.30 -25.27 -4.84
C ALA A 91 25.75 -25.91 -6.16
N ALA A 92 25.45 -25.27 -7.30
CA ALA A 92 25.88 -25.74 -8.61
C ALA A 92 27.41 -25.72 -8.76
N VAL A 93 28.09 -24.68 -8.27
CA VAL A 93 29.56 -24.61 -8.29
C VAL A 93 30.17 -25.69 -7.40
N LEU A 94 29.61 -25.92 -6.21
CA LEU A 94 30.05 -27.00 -5.32
C LEU A 94 29.88 -28.38 -5.95
N ASP A 95 28.74 -28.63 -6.61
CA ASP A 95 28.46 -29.89 -7.30
C ASP A 95 29.50 -30.15 -8.40
N VAL A 96 29.81 -29.14 -9.23
CA VAL A 96 30.85 -29.24 -10.28
C VAL A 96 32.26 -29.42 -9.71
N LEU A 97 32.55 -28.93 -8.51
CA LEU A 97 33.87 -29.08 -7.87
C LEU A 97 34.06 -30.43 -7.17
N ILE A 98 32.97 -31.11 -6.82
CA ILE A 98 32.98 -32.40 -6.12
C ILE A 98 32.88 -33.58 -7.10
N VAL A 99 32.29 -33.36 -8.29
CA VAL A 99 32.28 -34.29 -9.43
C VAL A 99 33.61 -34.25 -10.19
#